data_AF-A0A6B9TBK1-F1
#
_entry.id   AF-A0A6B9TBK1-F1
#
_cell.length_a   1.000
_cell.length_b   1.000
_cell.length_c   1.000
_cell.angle_alpha   90.00
_cell.angle_beta   90.00
_cell.angle_gamma   90.00
#
_symmetry.space_group_name_H-M   'P 1'
#
loop_
_entity.id
_entity.type
_entity.pdbx_description
1 polymer ?
#
loop_
_entity_poly.entity_id
_entity_poly.type
_entity_poly.pdbx_seq_one_letter_code
_entity_poly.pdbx_strand_id
1 'polypeptide(L)' 'MEIVRFRQISRVLFFVGAVVMVLGIAVYMLWSEAGGVVMLIAGMVVAVISLSITRLFSAYDMSHWLDRTKPPRED' A
#
# COMPACT_ATOMS: atom_id res chain seq x y z
N MET A 1 -5.19 8.80 -17.06
CA MET A 1 -3.89 8.08 -16.96
C MET A 1 -3.22 8.21 -15.59
N GLU A 2 -3.59 9.17 -14.73
CA GLU A 2 -2.95 9.38 -13.42
C GLU A 2 -3.28 8.31 -12.36
N ILE A 3 -4.51 7.79 -12.33
CA ILE A 3 -4.93 6.74 -11.39
C ILE A 3 -4.15 5.43 -11.61
N VAL A 4 -3.85 5.10 -12.86
CA VAL A 4 -3.07 3.89 -13.22
C VAL A 4 -1.61 4.03 -12.77
N ARG A 5 -1.03 5.24 -12.88
CA ARG A 5 0.32 5.55 -12.39
C ARG A 5 0.38 5.48 -10.87
N PHE A 6 -0.63 5.99 -10.16
CA PHE A 6 -0.72 5.87 -8.70
C PHE A 6 -0.81 4.41 -8.21
N ARG A 7 -1.56 3.58 -8.95
CA ARG A 7 -1.64 2.14 -8.68
C ARG A 7 -0.30 1.43 -8.92
N GLN A 8 0.49 1.86 -9.90
CA GLN A 8 1.85 1.36 -10.09
C GLN A 8 2.79 1.79 -8.96
N ILE A 9 2.76 3.07 -8.55
CA ILE A 9 3.61 3.61 -7.49
C ILE A 9 3.35 2.89 -6.15
N SER A 10 2.08 2.72 -5.78
CA SER A 10 1.71 1.98 -4.56
C SER A 10 2.18 0.52 -4.59
N ARG A 11 2.11 -0.15 -5.75
CA ARG A 11 2.60 -1.52 -5.91
C ARG A 11 4.12 -1.63 -5.80
N VAL A 12 4.84 -0.64 -6.34
CA VAL A 12 6.31 -0.55 -6.20
C VAL A 12 6.69 -0.30 -4.74
N LEU A 13 6.03 0.63 -4.05
CA LEU A 13 6.26 0.91 -2.63
C LEU A 13 5.99 -0.32 -1.76
N PHE A 14 4.94 -1.08 -2.06
CA PHE A 14 4.66 -2.34 -1.39
C PHE A 14 5.79 -3.37 -1.59
N PHE A 15 6.29 -3.50 -2.82
CA PHE A 15 7.43 -4.37 -3.12
C PHE A 15 8.70 -3.95 -2.38
N VAL A 16 8.99 -2.65 -2.34
CA VAL A 16 10.11 -2.10 -1.58
C VAL A 16 9.97 -2.42 -0.09
N GLY A 17 8.78 -2.22 0.49
CA GLY A 17 8.50 -2.58 1.89
C GLY A 17 8.69 -4.09 2.17
N ALA A 18 8.28 -4.96 1.24
CA ALA A 18 8.48 -6.39 1.37
C ALA A 18 9.97 -6.79 1.31
N VAL A 19 10.75 -6.19 0.42
CA VAL A 19 12.21 -6.40 0.34
C VAL A 19 12.89 -5.95 1.63
N VAL A 20 12.51 -4.78 2.16
CA VAL A 20 13.03 -4.26 3.44
C VAL A 20 12.71 -5.21 4.59
N MET A 21 11.52 -5.80 4.63
CA MET A 21 11.19 -6.82 5.63
C MET A 21 12.10 -8.05 5.51
N VAL A 22 12.29 -8.59 4.30
CA VAL A 22 13.14 -9.78 4.09
C VAL A 22 14.58 -9.49 4.51
N LEU A 23 15.11 -8.30 4.18
CA LEU A 23 16.42 -7.86 4.64
C LEU A 23 16.45 -7.68 6.16
N GLY A 24 15.37 -7.17 6.77
CA GLY A 24 15.23 -7.08 8.22
C GLY A 24 15.30 -8.44 8.91
N ILE A 25 14.68 -9.48 8.35
CA ILE A 25 14.80 -10.87 8.83
C ILE A 25 16.26 -11.35 8.73
N ALA A 26 16.92 -11.10 7.60
CA ALA A 26 18.31 -11.49 7.42
C ALA A 26 19.25 -10.81 8.44
N VAL A 27 19.06 -9.51 8.67
CA VAL A 27 19.84 -8.73 9.66
C VAL A 27 19.54 -9.20 11.09
N TYR A 28 18.28 -9.51 11.39
CA TYR A 28 17.86 -10.06 12.69
C TYR A 28 18.62 -11.35 13.01
N MET A 29 18.74 -12.26 12.03
CA MET A 29 19.37 -13.56 12.25
C MET A 29 20.90 -13.53 12.22
N LEU A 30 21.51 -12.63 11.43
CA LEU A 30 22.94 -12.69 11.13
C LEU A 30 23.79 -11.64 11.88
N TRP A 31 23.19 -10.56 12.39
CA TRP A 31 23.99 -9.42 12.84
C TRP A 31 23.52 -8.77 14.14
N SER A 32 22.27 -8.32 14.19
CA SER A 32 21.76 -7.61 15.36
C SER A 32 20.25 -7.78 15.46
N GLU A 33 19.81 -8.34 16.59
CA GLU A 33 18.39 -8.52 16.89
C GLU A 33 17.66 -7.17 16.89
N ALA A 34 18.22 -6.16 17.56
CA ALA A 34 17.62 -4.83 17.62
C ALA A 34 17.54 -4.16 16.23
N GLY A 35 18.60 -4.25 15.42
CA GLY A 35 18.63 -3.70 14.07
C GLY A 35 17.62 -4.38 13.14
N GLY A 36 17.51 -5.70 13.22
CA GLY A 36 16.55 -6.48 12.45
C GLY A 36 15.10 -6.14 12.81
N VAL A 37 14.78 -6.03 14.11
CA VAL A 37 13.43 -5.64 14.58
C VAL A 37 13.04 -4.25 14.08
N VAL A 38 13.95 -3.27 14.11
CA VAL A 38 13.68 -1.92 13.60
C VAL A 38 13.39 -1.95 12.09
N MET A 39 14.16 -2.71 11.30
CA MET A 39 13.89 -2.87 9.86
C MET A 39 12.55 -3.55 9.59
N LEU A 40 12.16 -4.55 10.39
CA LEU A 40 10.87 -5.22 10.26
C LEU A 40 9.70 -4.27 10.53
N ILE A 41 9.79 -3.47 11.60
CA ILE A 41 8.78 -2.45 11.92
C ILE A 41 8.70 -1.41 10.80
N ALA A 42 9.85 -0.93 10.31
CA ALA A 42 9.90 0.03 9.20
C ALA A 42 9.24 -0.54 7.93
N GLY A 43 9.54 -1.79 7.56
CA GLY A 43 8.90 -2.48 6.44
C GLY A 43 7.38 -2.64 6.62
N MET A 44 6.93 -2.92 7.85
CA MET A 44 5.51 -3.06 8.18
C MET A 44 4.75 -1.75 8.01
N VAL A 45 5.32 -0.64 8.47
CA VAL A 45 4.74 0.69 8.31
C VAL A 45 4.55 1.02 6.84
N VAL A 46 5.56 0.77 6.00
CA VAL A 46 5.47 1.01 4.55
C VAL A 46 4.38 0.15 3.91
N ALA A 47 4.27 -1.13 4.30
CA ALA A 47 3.23 -2.03 3.80
C ALA A 47 1.82 -1.58 4.19
N VAL A 48 1.62 -1.16 5.44
CA VAL A 48 0.33 -0.67 5.96
C VAL A 48 -0.09 0.63 5.28
N ILE A 49 0.84 1.57 5.07
CA ILE A 49 0.57 2.82 4.35
C ILE A 49 0.17 2.51 2.91
N SER A 50 0.91 1.63 2.24
CA SER A 50 0.62 1.21 0.86
C SER A 50 -0.76 0.56 0.75
N LEU A 51 -1.12 -0.32 1.70
CA LEU A 51 -2.44 -0.95 1.79
C LEU A 51 -3.55 0.06 2.03
N SER A 52 -3.33 1.03 2.91
CA SER A 52 -4.30 2.07 3.26
C SER A 52 -4.61 2.97 2.05
N ILE A 53 -3.58 3.40 1.32
CA ILE A 53 -3.73 4.18 0.09
C ILE A 53 -4.48 3.37 -0.97
N THR A 54 -4.15 2.09 -1.12
CA THR A 54 -4.82 1.19 -2.07
C THR A 54 -6.30 1.02 -1.74
N ARG A 55 -6.65 0.84 -0.47
CA ARG A 55 -8.05 0.73 -0.01
C ARG A 55 -8.82 2.03 -0.21
N LEU A 56 -8.21 3.17 0.12
CA LEU A 56 -8.82 4.49 -0.07
C LEU A 56 -9.19 4.71 -1.54
N PHE A 57 -8.26 4.41 -2.45
CA PHE A 57 -8.51 4.51 -3.89
C PHE A 57 -9.57 3.53 -4.38
N SER A 58 -9.56 2.28 -3.91
CA SER A 58 -10.59 1.30 -4.28
C SER A 58 -11.99 1.75 -3.85
N ALA A 59 -12.13 2.41 -2.70
CA ALA A 59 -13.40 2.98 -2.25
C ALA A 59 -13.81 4.19 -3.10
N TYR A 60 -12.85 5.05 -3.46
CA TYR A 60 -13.11 6.24 -4.27
C TYR A 60 -13.57 5.88 -5.69
N ASP A 61 -12.91 4.92 -6.33
CA ASP A 61 -13.28 4.44 -7.68
C ASP A 61 -14.68 3.80 -7.69
N MET A 62 -15.02 3.04 -6.64
CA MET A 62 -16.36 2.46 -6.46
C MET A 62 -17.44 3.54 -6.33
N SER A 63 -17.17 4.62 -5.56
CA SER A 63 -18.13 5.72 -5.39
C SER A 63 -18.37 6.51 -6.68
N HIS A 64 -17.34 6.72 -7.50
CA HIS A 64 -17.45 7.41 -8.77
C HIS A 64 -18.24 6.61 -9.81
N TRP A 65 -18.13 5.28 -9.77
CA TRP A 65 -18.95 4.38 -10.59
C TRP A 65 -20.42 4.33 -10.17
N LEU A 66 -20.70 4.38 -8.86
CA LEU A 66 -22.07 4.39 -8.32
C LEU A 66 -22.84 5.67 -8.66
N ASP A 67 -22.17 6.83 -8.68
CA ASP A 67 -22.85 8.08 -9.05
C ASP A 67 -23.17 8.17 -10.56
N ARG A 68 -22.41 7.50 -11.42
CA ARG A 68 -22.74 7.38 -12.86
C ARG A 68 -23.92 6.45 -13.15
N THR A 69 -24.29 5.58 -12.21
CA THR A 69 -25.39 4.61 -12.38
C THR A 69 -26.70 5.06 -11.73
N LYS A 70 -26.74 6.23 -11.08
CA LYS A 70 -28.01 6.80 -10.65
C LYS A 70 -28.80 7.26 -11.88
N PRO A 71 -30.03 6.75 -12.10
CA PRO A 71 -30.91 7.29 -13.13
C PRO A 71 -31.20 8.77 -12.81
N PRO A 72 -31.37 9.63 -13.84
CA PRO A 72 -31.78 11.00 -13.64
C PRO A 72 -33.06 10.99 -12.81
N ARG A 73 -33.03 11.69 -11.69
CA ARG A 73 -34.21 11.89 -10.86
C ARG A 73 -35.16 12.74 -11.71
N GLU A 74 -36.21 12.11 -12.23
CA GLU A 74 -37.35 12.82 -12.80
C GLU A 74 -38.07 13.47 -11.63
N ASP A 75 -37.86 14.78 -11.51
CA ASP A 75 -38.63 15.69 -10.68
C ASP A 75 -39.85 16.16 -11.48
#